data_AF-A0A0P7AVA9-F1
#
_entry.id   AF-A0A0P7AVA9-F1
#
_cell.length_a   1.000
_cell.length_b   1.000
_cell.length_c   1.000
_cell.angle_alpha   90.00
_cell.angle_beta   90.00
_cell.angle_gamma   90.00
#
_symmetry.space_group_name_H-M   'P 1'
#
loop_
_entity.id
_entity.type
_entity.pdbx_description
1 polymer ?
#
loop_
_entity_poly.entity_id
_entity_poly.type
_entity_poly.pdbx_seq_one_letter_code
_entity_poly.pdbx_strand_id
1 'polypeptide(L)'
;MSFSLEGDEGALYPVTKAIEDATHKKKLVFAAAANYRQNKKVPIGFPANMREHLFCINSHRGDTDQPSVFTPSAQSHSANFAVIGEGILGAWLDNAVTRKKGTSCSTPIAAGMAAIVLDYSRLLRRTDDDIESVWISQPRPPAGSEATLGDVAEPESSEEVNQLQDTQAMKQIFFYLMAAGTRSYGQAQYSYIKPWFLFDPSKTKSWTAGQMATVIQNKQDWIFIA
;
A
#
# COMPACT_ATOMS: atom_id res chain seq x y z
N MET A 1 3.73 10.68 3.86
CA MET A 1 4.14 12.09 3.69
C MET A 1 2.94 12.91 3.24
N SER A 2 2.36 13.69 4.14
CA SER A 2 1.14 14.47 3.87
C SER A 2 1.44 15.93 3.48
N PHE A 3 2.57 16.15 2.80
CA PHE A 3 3.08 17.46 2.39
C PHE A 3 3.56 17.41 0.94
N SER A 4 3.74 18.59 0.34
CA SER A 4 4.42 18.75 -0.95
C SER A 4 5.49 19.83 -0.84
N LEU A 5 6.61 19.65 -1.54
CA LEU A 5 7.72 20.60 -1.59
C LEU A 5 7.81 21.21 -3.00
N GLU A 6 8.31 22.44 -3.05
CA GLU A 6 8.68 23.13 -4.27
C GLU A 6 10.15 23.55 -4.14
N GLY A 7 10.92 23.40 -5.21
CA GLY A 7 12.37 23.66 -5.20
C GLY A 7 12.99 23.22 -6.52
N ASP A 8 14.23 23.62 -6.74
CA ASP A 8 15.05 23.06 -7.82
C ASP A 8 15.53 21.64 -7.48
N GLU A 9 16.11 20.98 -8.47
CA GLU A 9 16.57 19.59 -8.33
C GLU A 9 17.61 19.43 -7.20
N GLY A 10 18.49 20.41 -7.01
CA GLY A 10 19.51 20.38 -5.96
C GLY A 10 18.91 20.42 -4.55
N ALA A 11 17.90 21.28 -4.35
CA ALA A 11 17.19 21.38 -3.08
C ALA A 11 16.35 20.12 -2.76
N LEU A 12 15.83 19.43 -3.78
CA LEU A 12 14.99 18.25 -3.62
C LEU A 12 15.78 16.94 -3.54
N TYR A 13 17.03 16.92 -4.01
CA TYR A 13 17.89 15.74 -4.07
C TYR A 13 18.00 14.94 -2.75
N PRO A 14 18.15 15.55 -1.56
CA PRO A 14 18.22 14.79 -0.31
C PRO A 14 16.95 13.97 -0.04
N VAL A 15 15.78 14.50 -0.42
CA VAL A 15 14.49 13.81 -0.24
C VAL A 15 14.34 12.70 -1.27
N THR A 16 14.74 12.95 -2.52
CA THR A 16 14.77 11.93 -3.58
C THR A 16 15.58 10.71 -3.14
N LYS A 17 16.82 10.94 -2.70
CA LYS A 17 17.71 9.86 -2.24
C LYS A 17 17.14 9.10 -1.04
N ALA A 18 16.54 9.81 -0.07
CA ALA A 18 15.94 9.16 1.09
C ALA A 18 14.75 8.26 0.72
N ILE A 19 13.97 8.63 -0.29
CA ILE A 19 12.86 7.82 -0.81
C ILE A 19 13.39 6.58 -1.51
N GLU A 20 14.37 6.74 -2.40
CA GLU A 20 15.02 5.62 -3.10
C GLU A 20 15.62 4.61 -2.09
N ASP A 21 16.37 5.10 -1.10
CA ASP A 21 16.96 4.27 -0.04
C ASP A 21 15.89 3.54 0.78
N ALA A 22 14.77 4.19 1.09
CA ALA A 22 13.66 3.57 1.81
C ALA A 22 13.00 2.46 0.97
N THR A 23 12.74 2.72 -0.30
CA THR A 23 12.12 1.76 -1.22
C THR A 23 13.05 0.57 -1.50
N HIS A 24 14.36 0.79 -1.65
CA HIS A 24 15.35 -0.29 -1.72
C HIS A 24 15.37 -1.18 -0.46
N LYS A 25 15.13 -0.58 0.71
CA LYS A 25 14.98 -1.30 2.00
C LYS A 25 13.57 -1.85 2.22
N LYS A 26 12.79 -2.03 1.15
CA LYS A 26 11.43 -2.59 1.17
C LYS A 26 10.52 -1.84 2.17
N LYS A 27 10.60 -0.51 2.16
CA LYS A 27 9.64 0.35 2.88
C LYS A 27 8.64 0.91 1.89
N LEU A 28 7.36 0.76 2.23
CA LEU A 28 6.28 1.37 1.46
C LEU A 28 6.18 2.85 1.80
N VAL A 29 6.32 3.70 0.80
CA VAL A 29 6.30 5.16 0.95
C VAL A 29 5.01 5.70 0.33
N PHE A 30 4.29 6.55 1.07
CA PHE A 30 3.04 7.16 0.61
C PHE A 30 3.16 8.68 0.63
N ALA A 31 2.70 9.35 -0.43
CA ALA A 31 2.78 10.79 -0.56
C ALA A 31 1.46 11.39 -1.09
N ALA A 32 1.08 12.54 -0.51
CA ALA A 32 -0.09 13.30 -0.94
C ALA A 32 0.14 13.92 -2.32
N ALA A 33 -0.81 13.75 -3.24
CA ALA A 33 -0.71 14.23 -4.62
C ALA A 33 -0.57 15.77 -4.75
N ALA A 34 -0.96 16.51 -3.71
CA ALA A 34 -1.12 17.98 -3.61
C ALA A 34 -2.60 18.42 -3.67
N ASN A 35 -2.84 19.68 -3.31
CA ASN A 35 -4.16 20.33 -3.38
C ASN A 35 -4.06 21.59 -4.25
N TYR A 36 -5.06 21.87 -5.07
CA TYR A 36 -5.22 23.10 -5.86
C TYR A 36 -4.10 23.36 -6.88
N ARG A 37 -3.50 22.30 -7.42
CA ARG A 37 -2.41 22.39 -8.42
C ARG A 37 -2.83 21.96 -9.83
N GLN A 38 -4.13 21.76 -10.09
CA GLN A 38 -4.63 21.29 -11.40
C GLN A 38 -4.23 22.17 -12.60
N ASN A 39 -3.95 23.46 -12.39
CA ASN A 39 -3.54 24.40 -13.46
C ASN A 39 -2.02 24.60 -13.53
N LYS A 40 -1.23 23.91 -12.72
CA LYS A 40 0.24 24.02 -12.73
C LYS A 40 0.81 23.12 -13.83
N LYS A 41 1.98 23.50 -14.38
CA LYS A 41 2.72 22.70 -15.37
C LYS A 41 2.98 21.27 -14.86
N VAL A 42 3.29 21.15 -13.57
CA VAL A 42 3.44 19.85 -12.89
C VAL A 42 2.35 19.78 -11.82
N PRO A 43 1.21 19.13 -12.07
CA PRO A 43 0.05 19.21 -11.17
C PRO A 43 0.24 18.36 -9.90
N ILE A 44 0.96 17.23 -9.98
CA ILE A 44 1.34 16.44 -8.81
C ILE A 44 2.53 17.09 -8.11
N GLY A 45 2.42 17.32 -6.80
CA GLY A 45 3.50 17.89 -5.99
C GLY A 45 4.61 16.88 -5.71
N PHE A 46 5.85 17.35 -5.59
CA PHE A 46 6.94 16.52 -5.08
C PHE A 46 6.74 16.25 -3.58
N PRO A 47 7.00 15.05 -3.04
CA PRO A 47 7.58 13.89 -3.73
C PRO A 47 6.56 12.97 -4.42
N ALA A 48 5.26 13.24 -4.35
CA ALA A 48 4.23 12.36 -4.91
C ALA A 48 4.35 12.16 -6.44
N ASN A 49 5.11 13.00 -7.14
CA ASN A 49 5.43 12.81 -8.56
C ASN A 49 6.50 11.74 -8.82
N MET A 50 7.21 11.23 -7.81
CA MET A 50 8.15 10.10 -7.91
C MET A 50 7.41 8.74 -7.94
N ARG A 51 6.46 8.60 -8.87
CA ARG A 51 5.47 7.50 -8.83
C ARG A 51 6.09 6.12 -8.86
N GLU A 52 7.24 5.92 -9.50
CA GLU A 52 7.90 4.61 -9.55
C GLU A 52 8.32 4.09 -8.16
N HIS A 53 8.68 5.00 -7.24
CA HIS A 53 9.24 4.65 -5.92
C HIS A 53 8.22 4.70 -4.78
N LEU A 54 7.05 5.30 -4.98
CA LEU A 54 6.07 5.52 -3.92
C LEU A 54 4.62 5.51 -4.40
N PHE A 55 3.69 5.59 -3.45
CA PHE A 55 2.27 5.73 -3.72
C PHE A 55 1.89 7.21 -3.76
N CYS A 56 1.46 7.68 -4.93
CA CYS A 56 0.81 8.99 -5.09
C CYS A 56 -0.67 8.89 -4.73
N ILE A 57 -1.08 9.56 -3.65
CA ILE A 57 -2.45 9.46 -3.11
C ILE A 57 -3.25 10.73 -3.41
N ASN A 58 -4.27 10.58 -4.26
CA ASN A 58 -5.32 11.55 -4.53
C ASN A 58 -6.46 11.45 -3.51
N SER A 59 -7.32 12.47 -3.52
CA SER A 59 -8.49 12.56 -2.65
C SER A 59 -9.78 12.40 -3.42
N HIS A 60 -10.73 11.65 -2.85
CA HIS A 60 -12.11 11.60 -3.33
C HIS A 60 -13.12 11.87 -2.21
N ARG A 61 -14.36 12.12 -2.62
CA ARG A 61 -15.54 12.24 -1.76
C ARG A 61 -16.14 10.85 -1.55
N GLY A 62 -16.35 10.48 -0.29
CA GLY A 62 -16.68 9.11 0.09
C GLY A 62 -18.10 8.65 -0.27
N ASP A 63 -19.00 9.58 -0.53
CA ASP A 63 -20.42 9.34 -0.80
C ASP A 63 -20.75 9.16 -2.29
N THR A 64 -19.92 9.66 -3.20
CA THR A 64 -20.25 9.71 -4.64
C THR A 64 -19.18 9.11 -5.56
N ASP A 65 -18.08 8.56 -5.03
CA ASP A 65 -16.90 8.15 -5.82
C ASP A 65 -16.48 9.22 -6.83
N GLN A 66 -16.54 10.48 -6.41
CA GLN A 66 -16.12 11.62 -7.21
C GLN A 66 -14.78 12.16 -6.70
N PRO A 67 -13.87 12.57 -7.59
CA PRO A 67 -12.62 13.16 -7.16
C PRO A 67 -12.90 14.46 -6.41
N SER A 68 -12.07 14.76 -5.41
CA SER A 68 -12.13 16.03 -4.72
C SER A 68 -11.80 17.17 -5.68
N VAL A 69 -12.55 18.28 -5.62
CA VAL A 69 -12.35 19.44 -6.51
C VAL A 69 -10.93 20.03 -6.42
N PHE A 70 -10.24 19.81 -5.30
CA PHE A 70 -8.87 20.27 -5.08
C PHE A 70 -7.81 19.26 -5.50
N THR A 71 -8.15 18.01 -5.80
CA THR A 71 -7.13 17.01 -6.18
C THR A 71 -6.69 17.26 -7.62
N PRO A 72 -5.40 17.07 -7.95
CA PRO A 72 -4.92 17.10 -9.33
C PRO A 72 -5.70 16.14 -10.21
N SER A 73 -5.98 16.53 -11.46
CA SER A 73 -6.62 15.67 -12.44
C SER A 73 -5.87 14.35 -12.62
N ALA A 74 -6.62 13.26 -12.81
CA ALA A 74 -6.05 11.95 -13.14
C ALA A 74 -5.09 12.06 -14.33
N GLN A 75 -3.99 11.34 -14.26
CA GLN A 75 -2.93 11.35 -15.25
C GLN A 75 -3.01 10.06 -16.07
N SER A 76 -2.82 10.14 -17.39
CA SER A 76 -2.71 8.93 -18.20
C SER A 76 -1.50 8.10 -17.76
N HIS A 77 -1.56 6.79 -17.97
CA HIS A 77 -0.48 5.85 -17.62
C HIS A 77 -0.04 5.94 -16.15
N SER A 78 -0.99 6.19 -15.25
CA SER A 78 -0.76 6.25 -13.81
C SER A 78 -1.94 5.59 -13.11
N ALA A 79 -1.68 4.91 -12.00
CA ALA A 79 -2.73 4.26 -11.22
C ALA A 79 -3.73 5.27 -10.60
N ASN A 80 -3.30 6.52 -10.40
CA ASN A 80 -4.13 7.60 -9.83
C ASN A 80 -4.93 7.16 -8.60
N PHE A 81 -4.27 6.47 -7.65
CA PHE A 81 -4.92 5.98 -6.44
C PHE A 81 -5.62 7.13 -5.73
N ALA A 82 -6.91 6.97 -5.47
CA ALA A 82 -7.72 7.94 -4.75
C ALA A 82 -8.31 7.26 -3.52
N VAL A 83 -8.16 7.91 -2.37
CA VAL A 83 -8.74 7.48 -1.09
C VAL A 83 -9.58 8.63 -0.53
N ILE A 84 -10.62 8.28 0.25
CA ILE A 84 -11.49 9.26 0.89
C ILE A 84 -10.65 10.32 1.62
N GLY A 85 -10.91 11.59 1.31
CA GLY A 85 -10.12 12.69 1.84
C GLY A 85 -10.91 13.94 2.16
N GLU A 86 -12.24 13.89 2.11
CA GLU A 86 -13.12 14.98 2.52
C GLU A 86 -13.98 14.57 3.71
N GLY A 87 -14.19 15.49 4.64
CA GLY A 87 -15.02 15.25 5.83
C GLY A 87 -14.39 14.29 6.84
N ILE A 88 -13.08 14.04 6.75
CA ILE A 88 -12.36 13.11 7.61
C ILE A 88 -12.32 13.66 9.02
N LEU A 89 -12.94 12.95 9.96
CA LEU A 89 -12.88 13.26 11.38
C LEU A 89 -11.53 12.81 11.93
N GLY A 90 -10.79 13.70 12.58
CA GLY A 90 -9.48 13.38 13.12
C GLY A 90 -9.16 14.18 14.37
N ALA A 91 -8.17 13.68 15.12
CA ALA A 91 -7.61 14.38 16.27
C ALA A 91 -7.00 15.73 15.85
N TRP A 92 -7.12 16.71 16.72
CA TRP A 92 -6.56 18.05 16.57
C TRP A 92 -5.92 18.50 17.88
N LEU A 93 -5.27 19.66 17.84
CA LEU A 93 -4.70 20.29 19.03
C LEU A 93 -5.75 20.42 20.14
N ASP A 94 -5.27 20.48 21.38
CA ASP A 94 -6.09 20.67 22.58
C ASP A 94 -7.19 19.60 22.78
N ASN A 95 -6.87 18.34 22.43
CA ASN A 95 -7.79 17.19 22.48
C ASN A 95 -9.08 17.39 21.68
N ALA A 96 -9.08 18.32 20.71
CA ALA A 96 -10.23 18.56 19.88
C ALA A 96 -10.35 17.48 18.79
N VAL A 97 -11.56 17.35 18.27
CA VAL A 97 -11.84 16.54 17.10
C VAL A 97 -12.41 17.46 16.03
N THR A 98 -11.85 17.41 14.83
CA THR A 98 -12.26 18.28 13.73
C THR A 98 -12.38 17.49 12.44
N ARG A 99 -13.28 17.92 11.57
CA ARG A 99 -13.30 17.44 10.19
C ARG A 99 -12.27 18.19 9.36
N LYS A 100 -11.46 17.48 8.59
CA LYS A 100 -10.50 18.03 7.65
C LYS A 100 -10.75 17.50 6.24
N LYS A 101 -10.14 18.15 5.27
CA LYS A 101 -10.11 17.72 3.89
C LYS A 101 -8.74 17.93 3.27
N GLY A 102 -8.36 17.07 2.34
CA GLY A 102 -7.12 17.19 1.59
C GLY A 102 -6.55 15.82 1.19
N THR A 103 -5.69 15.82 0.18
CA THR A 103 -4.85 14.65 -0.14
C THR A 103 -3.94 14.27 1.04
N SER A 104 -3.60 15.26 1.88
CA SER A 104 -2.94 15.08 3.18
C SER A 104 -3.73 14.21 4.17
N CYS A 105 -5.07 14.19 4.09
CA CYS A 105 -5.95 13.35 4.90
C CYS A 105 -6.10 11.94 4.29
N SER A 106 -6.18 11.84 2.96
CA SER A 106 -6.23 10.55 2.24
C SER A 106 -4.96 9.70 2.44
N THR A 107 -3.79 10.34 2.45
CA THR A 107 -2.48 9.68 2.51
C THR A 107 -2.30 8.75 3.73
N PRO A 108 -2.52 9.19 4.98
CA PRO A 108 -2.40 8.29 6.14
C PRO A 108 -3.44 7.17 6.13
N ILE A 109 -4.63 7.40 5.56
CA ILE A 109 -5.64 6.34 5.41
C ILE A 109 -5.13 5.26 4.45
N ALA A 110 -4.56 5.64 3.30
CA ALA A 110 -3.94 4.71 2.36
C ALA A 110 -2.80 3.90 3.02
N ALA A 111 -1.93 4.57 3.79
CA ALA A 111 -0.88 3.89 4.54
C ALA A 111 -1.43 2.89 5.56
N GLY A 112 -2.52 3.25 6.26
CA GLY A 112 -3.23 2.34 7.18
C GLY A 112 -3.83 1.13 6.47
N MET A 113 -4.39 1.31 5.27
CA MET A 113 -4.90 0.18 4.47
C MET A 113 -3.77 -0.79 4.10
N ALA A 114 -2.62 -0.29 3.66
CA ALA A 114 -1.46 -1.14 3.36
C ALA A 114 -0.93 -1.86 4.62
N ALA A 115 -0.94 -1.21 5.77
CA ALA A 115 -0.59 -1.85 7.04
C ALA A 115 -1.53 -3.01 7.38
N ILE A 116 -2.84 -2.84 7.19
CA ILE A 116 -3.83 -3.92 7.38
C ILE A 116 -3.55 -5.09 6.44
N VAL A 117 -3.22 -4.83 5.17
CA VAL A 117 -2.84 -5.89 4.20
C VAL A 117 -1.60 -6.65 4.68
N LEU A 118 -0.57 -5.94 5.14
CA LEU A 118 0.66 -6.56 5.66
C LEU A 118 0.37 -7.40 6.92
N ASP A 119 -0.40 -6.88 7.87
CA ASP A 119 -0.73 -7.57 9.11
C ASP A 119 -1.61 -8.79 8.84
N TYR A 120 -2.59 -8.67 7.94
CA TYR A 120 -3.41 -9.80 7.51
C TYR A 120 -2.56 -10.91 6.92
N SER A 121 -1.60 -10.56 6.06
CA SER A 121 -0.70 -11.52 5.43
C SER A 121 0.15 -12.25 6.46
N ARG A 122 0.66 -11.54 7.47
CA ARG A 122 1.39 -12.15 8.60
C ARG A 122 0.51 -13.10 9.43
N LEU A 123 -0.76 -12.75 9.63
CA LEU A 123 -1.70 -13.59 10.39
C LEU A 123 -2.05 -14.90 9.66
N LEU A 124 -2.19 -14.85 8.34
CA LEU A 124 -2.42 -16.07 7.54
C LEU A 124 -1.27 -17.07 7.71
N ARG A 125 -0.02 -16.59 7.75
CA ARG A 125 1.15 -17.46 7.97
C ARG A 125 1.12 -18.15 9.32
N ARG A 126 0.79 -17.41 10.39
CA ARG A 126 0.73 -17.99 11.74
C ARG A 126 -0.23 -19.16 11.81
N THR A 127 -1.38 -19.08 11.14
CA THR A 127 -2.34 -20.18 11.16
C THR A 127 -1.85 -21.41 10.41
N ASP A 128 -1.01 -21.26 9.37
CA ASP A 128 -0.45 -22.40 8.64
C ASP A 128 0.70 -23.05 9.46
N ASP A 129 1.57 -22.24 10.09
CA ASP A 129 2.63 -22.71 11.00
C ASP A 129 2.06 -23.37 12.27
N ASP A 130 0.95 -22.83 12.81
CA ASP A 130 0.24 -23.38 13.98
C ASP A 130 -0.48 -24.70 13.63
N ILE A 131 -0.94 -24.89 12.39
CA ILE A 131 -1.53 -26.15 11.94
C ILE A 131 -0.42 -27.19 11.71
N GLU A 132 0.68 -26.86 11.04
CA GLU A 132 1.80 -27.80 10.85
C GLU A 132 2.48 -28.19 12.19
N SER A 133 2.64 -27.25 13.12
CA SER A 133 3.22 -27.56 14.44
C SER A 133 2.33 -28.45 15.32
N VAL A 134 1.01 -28.49 15.09
CA VAL A 134 0.10 -29.43 15.76
C VAL A 134 0.23 -30.85 15.19
N TRP A 135 0.50 -31.00 13.88
CA TRP A 135 0.65 -32.32 13.24
C TRP A 135 2.07 -32.91 13.33
N ILE A 136 3.10 -32.11 13.60
CA ILE A 136 4.48 -32.57 13.90
C ILE A 136 4.67 -32.76 15.42
N SER A 137 3.63 -33.19 16.12
CA SER A 137 3.75 -33.82 17.43
C SER A 137 4.11 -35.31 17.26
N GLN A 138 5.25 -35.61 16.62
CA GLN A 138 5.83 -36.96 16.72
C GLN A 138 6.29 -37.22 18.16
N PRO A 139 6.21 -38.48 18.65
CA PRO A 139 6.50 -38.79 20.03
C PRO A 139 7.93 -38.39 20.41
N ARG A 140 8.05 -37.79 21.60
CA ARG A 140 9.29 -37.30 22.20
C ARG A 140 10.43 -38.33 22.04
N PRO A 141 11.61 -37.94 21.53
CA PRO A 141 12.73 -38.88 21.45
C PRO A 141 13.14 -39.34 22.85
N PRO A 142 13.57 -40.60 23.02
CA PRO A 142 14.00 -41.11 24.31
C PRO A 142 15.14 -40.25 24.86
N ALA A 143 15.10 -40.02 26.17
CA ALA A 143 16.06 -39.18 26.89
C ALA A 143 17.49 -39.69 26.65
N GLY A 144 18.31 -38.95 25.89
CA GLY A 144 19.72 -39.29 25.71
C GLY A 144 20.50 -38.76 24.52
N SER A 145 19.93 -38.03 23.55
CA SER A 145 20.73 -37.48 22.42
C SER A 145 20.78 -35.96 22.44
N GLU A 146 21.97 -35.41 22.72
CA GLU A 146 22.31 -34.01 22.49
C GLU A 146 22.30 -33.71 20.98
N ALA A 147 21.38 -32.85 20.54
CA ALA A 147 21.41 -32.30 19.19
C ALA A 147 22.17 -30.96 19.23
N THR A 148 23.28 -30.91 18.50
CA THR A 148 24.09 -29.70 18.29
C THR A 148 23.30 -28.60 17.60
N LEU A 149 23.31 -27.39 18.16
CA LEU A 149 22.87 -26.16 17.51
C LEU A 149 23.79 -25.90 16.29
N GLY A 150 23.34 -26.25 15.10
CA GLY A 150 23.97 -25.91 13.84
C GLY A 150 22.90 -25.75 12.77
N ASP A 151 22.83 -24.55 12.21
CA ASP A 151 22.18 -24.21 10.94
C ASP A 151 20.66 -24.47 10.84
N VAL A 152 19.88 -23.64 11.54
CA VAL A 152 18.51 -23.38 11.10
C VAL A 152 18.60 -22.38 9.96
N ALA A 153 18.50 -22.86 8.73
CA ALA A 153 18.33 -22.01 7.56
C ALA A 153 17.15 -21.05 7.80
N GLU A 154 17.33 -19.74 7.55
CA GLU A 154 16.21 -18.81 7.58
C GLU A 154 15.12 -19.33 6.62
N PRO A 155 13.86 -19.47 7.06
CA PRO A 155 12.86 -20.10 6.23
C PRO A 155 12.56 -19.23 5.00
N GLU A 156 12.15 -19.88 3.90
CA GLU A 156 11.53 -19.26 2.71
C GLU A 156 10.39 -18.28 3.04
N SER A 157 9.93 -18.27 4.30
CA SER A 157 8.94 -17.38 4.90
C SER A 157 9.28 -15.88 4.88
N SER A 158 10.55 -15.52 4.70
CA SER A 158 10.95 -14.12 4.52
C SER A 158 10.54 -13.60 3.13
N GLU A 159 10.52 -14.44 2.10
CA GLU A 159 10.51 -13.97 0.71
C GLU A 159 9.15 -13.40 0.28
N GLU A 160 8.02 -14.00 0.64
CA GLU A 160 6.68 -13.50 0.25
C GLU A 160 6.23 -12.25 1.03
N VAL A 161 6.60 -12.13 2.31
CA VAL A 161 6.36 -10.90 3.08
C VAL A 161 7.28 -9.78 2.58
N ASN A 162 8.52 -10.12 2.20
CA ASN A 162 9.42 -9.20 1.51
C ASN A 162 8.86 -8.80 0.13
N GLN A 163 8.12 -9.68 -0.56
CA GLN A 163 7.40 -9.35 -1.79
C GLN A 163 6.24 -8.38 -1.53
N LEU A 164 5.46 -8.53 -0.46
CA LEU A 164 4.39 -7.56 -0.13
C LEU A 164 4.91 -6.19 0.33
N GLN A 165 6.13 -6.16 0.86
CA GLN A 165 6.84 -4.92 1.17
C GLN A 165 7.47 -4.27 -0.07
N ASP A 166 7.40 -4.94 -1.23
CA ASP A 166 7.72 -4.34 -2.50
C ASP A 166 6.64 -3.33 -2.90
N THR A 167 7.09 -2.13 -3.29
CA THR A 167 6.18 -1.05 -3.67
C THR A 167 5.29 -1.45 -4.84
N GLN A 168 5.82 -2.15 -5.84
CA GLN A 168 5.04 -2.53 -7.01
C GLN A 168 4.04 -3.62 -6.66
N ALA A 169 4.44 -4.64 -5.91
CA ALA A 169 3.51 -5.68 -5.47
C ALA A 169 2.32 -5.11 -4.66
N MET A 170 2.57 -4.21 -3.71
CA MET A 170 1.47 -3.61 -2.94
C MET A 170 0.59 -2.69 -3.80
N LYS A 171 1.15 -1.99 -4.81
CA LYS A 171 0.35 -1.23 -5.78
C LYS A 171 -0.58 -2.13 -6.57
N GLN A 172 -0.14 -3.34 -6.92
CA GLN A 172 -0.98 -4.34 -7.60
C GLN A 172 -2.15 -4.76 -6.72
N ILE A 173 -1.91 -5.01 -5.42
CA ILE A 173 -3.00 -5.31 -4.47
C ILE A 173 -4.01 -4.16 -4.42
N PHE A 174 -3.52 -2.92 -4.32
CA PHE A 174 -4.38 -1.74 -4.33
C PHE A 174 -5.23 -1.66 -5.61
N PHE A 175 -4.60 -1.84 -6.76
CA PHE A 175 -5.25 -1.66 -8.05
C PHE A 175 -6.21 -2.81 -8.41
N TYR A 176 -5.80 -4.07 -8.21
CA TYR A 176 -6.56 -5.23 -8.64
C TYR A 176 -7.52 -5.77 -7.59
N LEU A 177 -7.25 -5.58 -6.30
CA LEU A 177 -8.09 -6.16 -5.24
C LEU A 177 -8.86 -5.11 -4.45
N MET A 178 -8.47 -3.83 -4.51
CA MET A 178 -9.08 -2.77 -3.71
C MET A 178 -9.67 -1.61 -4.52
N ALA A 179 -9.45 -1.51 -5.83
CA ALA A 179 -10.01 -0.43 -6.63
C ALA A 179 -11.44 -0.72 -7.13
N ALA A 180 -12.33 0.27 -7.04
CA ALA A 180 -13.66 0.23 -7.65
C ALA A 180 -13.63 0.47 -9.17
N GLY A 181 -14.56 -0.12 -9.91
CA GLY A 181 -14.86 0.23 -11.31
C GLY A 181 -14.02 -0.49 -12.37
N THR A 182 -14.19 -0.04 -13.63
CA THR A 182 -13.49 -0.59 -14.80
C THR A 182 -12.01 -0.25 -14.78
N ARG A 183 -11.18 -1.29 -14.94
CA ARG A 183 -9.72 -1.21 -14.92
C ARG A 183 -9.22 -0.90 -16.33
N SER A 184 -9.23 0.38 -16.70
CA SER A 184 -8.69 0.81 -18.00
C SER A 184 -7.34 1.49 -17.80
N TYR A 185 -6.28 0.70 -17.94
CA TYR A 185 -4.93 1.24 -17.95
C TYR A 185 -4.72 2.17 -19.15
N GLY A 186 -3.90 3.22 -18.98
CA GLY A 186 -3.59 4.20 -20.02
C GLY A 186 -4.59 5.36 -20.14
N GLN A 187 -5.80 5.24 -19.58
CA GLN A 187 -6.76 6.35 -19.51
C GLN A 187 -6.53 7.20 -18.26
N ALA A 188 -6.86 8.49 -18.34
CA ALA A 188 -6.82 9.40 -17.21
C ALA A 188 -8.03 9.17 -16.27
N GLN A 189 -7.99 8.09 -15.50
CA GLN A 189 -9.04 7.70 -14.56
C GLN A 189 -8.47 7.44 -13.16
N TYR A 190 -9.29 7.68 -12.13
CA TYR A 190 -8.92 7.40 -10.75
C TYR A 190 -9.22 5.96 -10.38
N SER A 191 -8.30 5.34 -9.64
CA SER A 191 -8.56 4.09 -8.93
C SER A 191 -9.03 4.40 -7.52
N TYR A 192 -10.34 4.31 -7.28
CA TYR A 192 -10.94 4.55 -5.96
C TYR A 192 -10.72 3.35 -5.05
N ILE A 193 -9.81 3.51 -4.08
CA ILE A 193 -9.36 2.42 -3.22
C ILE A 193 -10.30 2.25 -2.02
N LYS A 194 -10.81 1.03 -1.87
CA LYS A 194 -11.81 0.63 -0.89
C LYS A 194 -11.40 -0.71 -0.26
N PRO A 195 -11.12 -0.76 1.05
CA PRO A 195 -10.56 -1.95 1.69
C PRO A 195 -11.55 -3.12 1.73
N TRP A 196 -12.85 -2.86 1.72
CA TRP A 196 -13.89 -3.90 1.77
C TRP A 196 -13.99 -4.74 0.48
N PHE A 197 -13.39 -4.34 -0.64
CA PHE A 197 -13.31 -5.23 -1.81
C PHE A 197 -12.36 -6.41 -1.57
N LEU A 198 -11.32 -6.20 -0.75
CA LEU A 198 -10.40 -7.25 -0.31
C LEU A 198 -10.95 -7.96 0.94
N PHE A 199 -11.36 -7.18 1.96
CA PHE A 199 -11.83 -7.68 3.25
C PHE A 199 -13.36 -7.77 3.34
N ASP A 200 -13.96 -8.54 2.44
CA ASP A 200 -15.41 -8.81 2.47
C ASP A 200 -15.71 -9.89 3.52
N PRO A 201 -16.63 -9.66 4.47
CA PRO A 201 -17.02 -10.67 5.46
C PRO A 201 -17.57 -11.98 4.86
N SER A 202 -18.04 -11.96 3.61
CA SER A 202 -18.51 -13.15 2.90
C SER A 202 -17.38 -14.03 2.34
N LYS A 203 -16.13 -13.55 2.35
CA LYS A 203 -14.97 -14.24 1.78
C LYS A 203 -14.17 -14.96 2.85
N THR A 204 -13.69 -16.16 2.53
CA THR A 204 -12.86 -16.93 3.46
C THR A 204 -11.43 -16.39 3.50
N LYS A 205 -10.71 -16.74 4.57
CA LYS A 205 -9.28 -16.44 4.69
C LYS A 205 -8.45 -16.98 3.52
N SER A 206 -8.70 -18.23 3.14
CA SER A 206 -8.02 -18.90 2.03
C SER A 206 -8.30 -18.24 0.68
N TRP A 207 -9.53 -17.75 0.46
CA TRP A 207 -9.87 -17.03 -0.75
C TRP A 207 -9.03 -15.75 -0.88
N THR A 208 -8.98 -14.95 0.19
CA THR A 208 -8.24 -13.68 0.20
C THR A 208 -6.74 -13.92 0.00
N ALA A 209 -6.18 -14.92 0.68
CA ALA A 209 -4.79 -15.33 0.50
C ALA A 209 -4.48 -15.71 -0.96
N GLY A 210 -5.33 -16.56 -1.56
CA GLY A 210 -5.16 -17.02 -2.94
C GLY A 210 -5.22 -15.89 -3.96
N GLN A 211 -6.11 -14.91 -3.78
CA GLN A 211 -6.17 -13.73 -4.65
C GLN A 211 -4.91 -12.86 -4.54
N MET A 212 -4.41 -12.64 -3.32
CA MET A 212 -3.18 -11.89 -3.12
C MET A 212 -1.98 -12.57 -3.78
N ALA A 213 -1.82 -13.88 -3.58
CA ALA A 213 -0.77 -14.66 -4.22
C ALA A 213 -0.85 -14.59 -5.75
N THR A 214 -2.05 -14.73 -6.31
CA THR A 214 -2.29 -14.67 -7.77
C THR A 214 -1.83 -13.33 -8.36
N VAL A 215 -2.17 -12.22 -7.70
CA VAL A 215 -1.81 -10.87 -8.17
C VAL A 215 -0.30 -10.61 -8.07
N ILE A 216 0.37 -11.11 -7.02
CA ILE A 216 1.82 -10.92 -6.84
C ILE A 216 2.62 -11.73 -7.87
N GLN A 217 2.16 -12.94 -8.18
CA GLN A 217 2.83 -13.82 -9.14
C GLN A 217 2.73 -13.30 -10.59
N ASN A 218 1.69 -12.53 -10.92
CA ASN A 218 1.50 -11.98 -12.27
C ASN A 218 2.34 -10.71 -12.53
N LYS A 219 3.66 -10.87 -12.63
CA LYS A 219 4.61 -9.75 -12.77
C LYS A 219 4.51 -8.96 -14.07
N GLN A 220 3.85 -9.48 -15.11
CA GLN A 220 3.66 -8.75 -16.37
C GLN A 220 2.83 -7.48 -16.20
N ASP A 221 1.94 -7.45 -15.19
CA ASP A 221 1.08 -6.29 -14.93
C ASP A 221 1.80 -5.16 -14.17
N TRP A 222 3.05 -5.38 -13.71
CA TRP A 222 3.79 -4.41 -12.88
C TRP A 222 4.21 -3.17 -13.67
N ILE A 223 4.54 -3.34 -14.95
CA ILE A 223 4.98 -2.26 -15.84
C ILE A 223 3.87 -1.22 -16.05
N PHE A 224 2.61 -1.67 -16.02
CA PHE A 224 1.49 -0.76 -16.17
C PHE A 224 1.28 0.08 -14.90
N ILE A 225 1.57 -0.38 -13.69
CA ILE A 225 1.19 0.38 -12.49
C ILE A 225 2.25 1.43 -12.05
N ALA A 226 3.40 1.46 -12.74
CA ALA A 226 4.52 2.36 -12.46
C ALA A 226 4.19 3.85 -12.68
#